data_AF-F0LK03-F1
#
_entry.id   AF-F0LK03-F1
#
_cell.length_a   1.000
_cell.length_b   1.000
_cell.length_c   1.000
_cell.angle_alpha   90.00
_cell.angle_beta   90.00
_cell.angle_gamma   90.00
#
_symmetry.space_group_name_H-M   'P 1'
#
loop_
_entity.id
_entity.type
_entity.pdbx_description
1 polymer ?
#
loop_
_entity_poly.entity_id
_entity_poly.type
_entity_poly.pdbx_seq_one_letter_code
_entity_poly.pdbx_strand_id
1 'polypeptide(L)'
;MQLPKMQPFKENIVSTSKDDFVSLIREALADANGTFIKIFTKDSNEKYYFTVLTDNSKILAAYGKFLIANRDVIGKEALDALRLLLSNPMVVDVYTLDEITLKLSIADNIEIYSATPKIGIEEFLGVPKQSEFSEVLEKEKLLEQVLEKVKREERIKPAPQIEKVKEVKKAKVPEIIEKPREEKPLKVPKEVPKPASQKVAKKEELKVKIEIIGSEAFKPALEEAFKEYSKVLLNEIKKMNDTVLNDVEIRGEIGTGVVYLTIQLNANVGDEKSIEIAKRKILFFANRHIPVIGRVSGLKPIIRTVKVNVIAGEKVDTMEEKERGEVELWRLKKPPTVQVTPKISLTIDPEFRTYFSAYSKALLRDIEDAGIRVEKMEVEVEGRKEHEINIKLHASAANMSRIQIESFVTALAKKHAREIGKALKKYVWVHRVEVESIMPQQPSSVMESQVSTKAAEILKKKSEIEKEVEKLLKEAGIEELSFLTEDKKKDVEQTLLKSRIEPAMETLKSRVQNDLKLLPRVTFKWLKMNWNFTGSNVEVIFEVSFAKEEVGGLFGTFSGISDDKIKEDAIKTIKKAMEDVSREYGINIVPKRINVLVR
;
A
#
# COMPACT_ATOMS: atom_id res chain seq x y z
N MET A 1 -0.33 -11.97 14.51
CA MET A 1 -0.17 -11.73 13.06
C MET A 1 -0.12 -10.23 12.78
N GLN A 2 0.59 -9.82 11.72
CA GLN A 2 0.51 -8.46 11.16
C GLN A 2 -0.73 -8.31 10.27
N LEU A 3 -1.24 -7.08 10.14
CA LEU A 3 -2.35 -6.71 9.28
C LEU A 3 -2.02 -5.35 8.63
N PRO A 4 -2.19 -5.17 7.30
CA PRO A 4 -2.06 -3.88 6.65
C PRO A 4 -2.97 -2.80 7.25
N LYS A 5 -2.60 -1.53 7.13
CA LYS A 5 -3.32 -0.41 7.77
C LYS A 5 -4.68 -0.14 7.13
N MET A 6 -5.70 -0.87 7.58
CA MET A 6 -7.09 -0.74 7.13
C MET A 6 -8.05 -0.45 8.29
N GLN A 7 -9.25 0.05 7.96
CA GLN A 7 -10.35 0.16 8.91
C GLN A 7 -11.04 -1.20 9.09
N PRO A 8 -11.55 -1.52 10.29
CA PRO A 8 -12.40 -2.70 10.48
C PRO A 8 -13.73 -2.53 9.75
N PHE A 9 -14.23 -3.63 9.18
CA PHE A 9 -15.60 -3.76 8.69
C PHE A 9 -16.58 -3.77 9.87
N LYS A 10 -16.20 -4.46 10.96
CA LYS A 10 -16.87 -4.41 12.27
C LYS A 10 -15.83 -4.43 13.39
N GLU A 11 -16.03 -3.65 14.44
CA GLU A 11 -15.10 -3.51 15.57
C GLU A 11 -15.83 -3.72 16.89
N ASN A 12 -15.18 -4.34 17.88
CA ASN A 12 -15.70 -4.61 19.22
C ASN A 12 -17.07 -5.35 19.26
N ILE A 13 -17.39 -6.19 18.27
CA ILE A 13 -18.66 -6.94 18.27
C ILE A 13 -18.60 -8.05 19.31
N VAL A 14 -19.59 -8.09 20.20
CA VAL A 14 -19.74 -9.20 21.14
C VAL A 14 -20.49 -10.34 20.46
N SER A 15 -19.78 -11.44 20.20
CA SER A 15 -20.36 -12.71 19.76
C SER A 15 -20.67 -13.55 21.01
N THR A 16 -21.95 -13.82 21.26
CA THR A 16 -22.42 -14.57 22.43
C THR A 16 -22.47 -16.08 22.22
N SER A 17 -22.59 -16.52 20.97
CA SER A 17 -22.66 -17.91 20.57
C SER A 17 -21.75 -18.20 19.38
N LYS A 18 -21.58 -19.50 19.10
CA LYS A 18 -20.88 -20.02 17.93
C LYS A 18 -21.55 -19.61 16.61
N ASP A 19 -22.88 -19.53 16.59
CA ASP A 19 -23.64 -19.22 15.37
C ASP A 19 -23.67 -17.71 15.07
N ASP A 20 -23.57 -16.86 16.10
CA ASP A 20 -23.28 -15.42 15.94
C ASP A 20 -21.94 -15.24 15.21
N PHE A 21 -20.90 -15.96 15.64
CA PHE A 21 -19.55 -15.91 15.07
C PHE A 21 -19.53 -16.42 13.62
N VAL A 22 -20.20 -17.54 13.34
CA VAL A 22 -20.38 -18.07 11.97
C VAL A 22 -21.06 -17.04 11.07
N SER A 23 -22.11 -16.38 11.56
CA SER A 23 -22.89 -15.40 10.79
C SER A 23 -22.06 -14.14 10.49
N LEU A 24 -21.31 -13.65 11.48
CA LEU A 24 -20.42 -12.50 11.36
C LEU A 24 -19.24 -12.74 10.39
N ILE A 25 -18.73 -13.98 10.30
CA ILE A 25 -17.76 -14.37 9.26
C ILE A 25 -18.41 -14.40 7.87
N ARG A 26 -19.60 -15.02 7.75
CA ARG A 26 -20.30 -15.14 6.46
C ARG A 26 -20.71 -13.79 5.88
N GLU A 27 -21.17 -12.88 6.72
CA GLU A 27 -21.53 -11.51 6.33
C GLU A 27 -20.32 -10.75 5.78
N ALA A 28 -19.15 -10.89 6.41
CA ALA A 28 -17.92 -10.27 5.94
C ALA A 28 -17.35 -10.92 4.65
N LEU A 29 -17.54 -12.22 4.45
CA LEU A 29 -17.12 -12.94 3.24
C LEU A 29 -18.09 -12.79 2.05
N ALA A 30 -19.28 -12.19 2.24
CA ALA A 30 -20.25 -12.01 1.17
C ALA A 30 -19.76 -11.05 0.07
N ASP A 31 -19.09 -9.96 0.47
CA ASP A 31 -18.61 -8.88 -0.41
C ASP A 31 -17.07 -8.79 -0.46
N ALA A 32 -16.34 -9.85 -0.07
CA ALA A 32 -14.87 -9.84 0.05
C ALA A 32 -14.21 -11.09 -0.56
N ASN A 33 -12.88 -11.07 -0.69
CA ASN A 33 -12.07 -12.21 -1.14
C ASN A 33 -11.44 -12.99 0.04
N GLY A 34 -11.54 -12.44 1.25
CA GLY A 34 -11.09 -13.05 2.49
C GLY A 34 -11.36 -12.13 3.69
N THR A 35 -11.09 -12.64 4.90
CA THR A 35 -11.19 -11.83 6.13
C THR A 35 -9.97 -12.02 7.03
N PHE A 36 -9.63 -10.95 7.75
CA PHE A 36 -8.79 -11.03 8.95
C PHE A 36 -9.67 -10.76 10.16
N ILE A 37 -9.58 -11.61 11.16
CA ILE A 37 -10.43 -11.62 12.35
C ILE A 37 -9.53 -11.52 13.57
N LYS A 38 -9.79 -10.56 14.47
CA LYS A 38 -9.22 -10.51 15.82
C LYS A 38 -10.28 -11.00 16.79
N ILE A 39 -9.89 -11.85 17.74
CA ILE A 39 -10.81 -12.45 18.71
C ILE A 39 -10.20 -12.30 20.09
N PHE A 40 -10.87 -11.57 20.98
CA PHE A 40 -10.55 -11.51 22.39
C PHE A 40 -11.59 -12.30 23.18
N THR A 41 -11.16 -13.34 23.90
CA THR A 41 -12.03 -14.20 24.71
C THR A 41 -11.34 -14.58 26.02
N LYS A 42 -12.05 -15.25 26.92
CA LYS A 42 -11.54 -15.73 28.21
C LYS A 42 -12.27 -17.00 28.63
N ASP A 43 -11.66 -17.76 29.52
CA ASP A 43 -12.35 -18.76 30.33
C ASP A 43 -12.28 -18.35 31.83
N SER A 44 -12.28 -19.30 32.76
CA SER A 44 -12.10 -19.03 34.20
C SER A 44 -10.64 -18.80 34.62
N ASN A 45 -9.68 -19.17 33.78
CA ASN A 45 -8.27 -19.37 34.13
C ASN A 45 -7.32 -18.47 33.33
N GLU A 46 -7.69 -18.15 32.09
CA GLU A 46 -6.85 -17.51 31.07
C GLU A 46 -7.66 -16.52 30.20
N LYS A 47 -6.97 -15.54 29.62
CA LYS A 47 -7.48 -14.61 28.61
C LYS A 47 -6.73 -14.85 27.31
N TYR A 48 -7.47 -14.92 26.21
CA TYR A 48 -6.95 -15.29 24.91
C TYR A 48 -7.12 -14.17 23.91
N TYR A 49 -6.08 -13.92 23.13
CA TYR A 49 -6.14 -13.06 21.94
C TYR A 49 -5.73 -13.88 20.71
N PHE A 50 -6.67 -14.13 19.80
CA PHE A 50 -6.40 -14.81 18.53
C PHE A 50 -6.47 -13.83 17.36
N THR A 51 -5.70 -14.14 16.33
CA THR A 51 -5.82 -13.55 15.00
C THR A 51 -5.93 -14.67 13.96
N VAL A 52 -6.96 -14.60 13.12
CA VAL A 52 -7.26 -15.61 12.08
C VAL A 52 -7.40 -14.92 10.73
N LEU A 53 -6.87 -15.54 9.68
CA LEU A 53 -6.98 -15.10 8.28
C LEU A 53 -7.68 -16.19 7.47
N THR A 54 -8.70 -15.85 6.70
CA THR A 54 -9.47 -16.76 5.84
C THR A 54 -9.52 -16.25 4.39
N ASP A 55 -9.73 -17.15 3.44
CA ASP A 55 -10.40 -16.80 2.17
C ASP A 55 -11.91 -17.10 2.27
N ASN A 56 -12.60 -17.22 1.14
CA ASN A 56 -14.04 -17.51 1.06
C ASN A 56 -14.40 -18.99 1.29
N SER A 57 -13.44 -19.85 1.67
CA SER A 57 -13.61 -21.30 1.79
C SER A 57 -12.84 -21.96 2.93
N LYS A 58 -11.65 -21.46 3.28
CA LYS A 58 -10.72 -22.09 4.23
C LYS A 58 -10.00 -21.08 5.10
N ILE A 59 -9.51 -21.57 6.24
CA ILE A 59 -8.58 -20.82 7.08
C ILE A 59 -7.18 -20.93 6.51
N LEU A 60 -6.52 -19.78 6.37
CA LEU A 60 -5.20 -19.62 5.77
C LEU A 60 -4.10 -19.53 6.82
N ALA A 61 -4.30 -18.71 7.85
CA ALA A 61 -3.33 -18.51 8.93
C ALA A 61 -4.05 -18.29 10.27
N ALA A 62 -3.53 -18.89 11.35
CA ALA A 62 -4.06 -18.74 12.70
C ALA A 62 -2.92 -18.58 13.72
N TYR A 63 -3.07 -17.60 14.61
CA TYR A 63 -2.17 -17.30 15.72
C TYR A 63 -2.99 -17.01 16.97
N GLY A 64 -2.51 -17.45 18.13
CA GLY A 64 -3.11 -17.17 19.43
C GLY A 64 -2.06 -16.75 20.45
N LYS A 65 -2.45 -15.91 21.39
CA LYS A 65 -1.65 -15.56 22.57
C LYS A 65 -2.48 -15.75 23.83
N PHE A 66 -1.94 -16.56 24.74
CA PHE A 66 -2.46 -16.80 26.08
C PHE A 66 -1.83 -15.73 26.98
N LEU A 67 -2.64 -14.83 27.55
CA LEU A 67 -2.16 -13.54 28.05
C LEU A 67 -1.62 -13.59 29.48
N ILE A 68 -2.08 -14.53 30.32
CA ILE A 68 -1.60 -14.77 31.68
C ILE A 68 -0.39 -15.71 31.65
N ALA A 69 -0.44 -16.78 30.86
CA ALA A 69 0.71 -17.65 30.60
C ALA A 69 1.80 -16.99 29.73
N ASN A 70 1.51 -15.85 29.09
CA ASN A 70 2.34 -15.17 28.10
C ASN A 70 2.87 -16.11 26.98
N ARG A 71 2.07 -17.12 26.62
CA ARG A 71 2.43 -18.17 25.64
C ARG A 71 1.80 -17.86 24.28
N ASP A 72 2.62 -17.89 23.24
CA ASP A 72 2.18 -17.79 21.86
C ASP A 72 1.97 -19.20 21.28
N VAL A 73 0.90 -19.37 20.48
CA VAL A 73 0.55 -20.61 19.76
C VAL A 73 0.25 -20.30 18.30
N ILE A 74 0.59 -21.20 17.39
CA ILE A 74 0.46 -21.00 15.94
C ILE A 74 -0.19 -22.19 15.25
N GLY A 75 -0.84 -21.91 14.12
CA GLY A 75 -1.38 -22.92 13.21
C GLY A 75 -2.37 -23.84 13.89
N LYS A 76 -2.11 -25.15 13.84
CA LYS A 76 -3.03 -26.16 14.39
C LYS A 76 -3.32 -25.94 15.87
N GLU A 77 -2.31 -25.64 16.71
CA GLU A 77 -2.53 -25.44 18.14
C GLU A 77 -3.39 -24.19 18.43
N ALA A 78 -3.23 -23.13 17.62
CA ALA A 78 -4.09 -21.95 17.71
C ALA A 78 -5.54 -22.26 17.31
N LEU A 79 -5.76 -23.09 16.28
CA LEU A 79 -7.10 -23.52 15.86
C LEU A 79 -7.75 -24.44 16.88
N ASP A 80 -7.05 -25.47 17.37
CA ASP A 80 -7.60 -26.41 18.34
C ASP A 80 -7.97 -25.69 19.65
N ALA A 81 -7.15 -24.73 20.11
CA ALA A 81 -7.46 -23.88 21.25
C ALA A 81 -8.66 -22.95 21.00
N LEU A 82 -8.72 -22.27 19.85
CA LEU A 82 -9.86 -21.40 19.50
C LEU A 82 -11.16 -22.20 19.38
N ARG A 83 -11.12 -23.42 18.83
CA ARG A 83 -12.28 -24.30 18.65
C ARG A 83 -12.98 -24.65 19.96
N LEU A 84 -12.20 -24.85 21.04
CA LEU A 84 -12.73 -25.08 22.39
C LEU A 84 -13.40 -23.83 22.99
N LEU A 85 -13.00 -22.63 22.54
CA LEU A 85 -13.47 -21.34 23.05
C LEU A 85 -14.61 -20.73 22.20
N LEU A 86 -15.04 -21.39 21.11
CA LEU A 86 -16.16 -20.94 20.27
C LEU A 86 -17.52 -20.88 21.00
N SER A 87 -17.64 -21.53 22.15
CA SER A 87 -18.82 -21.49 23.02
C SER A 87 -18.78 -20.38 24.08
N ASN A 88 -17.66 -19.65 24.21
CA ASN A 88 -17.52 -18.58 25.20
C ASN A 88 -17.84 -17.21 24.56
N PRO A 89 -18.48 -16.27 25.31
CA PRO A 89 -18.65 -14.89 24.84
C PRO A 89 -17.31 -14.25 24.50
N MET A 90 -17.20 -13.75 23.26
CA MET A 90 -15.97 -13.20 22.70
C MET A 90 -16.21 -11.83 22.07
N VAL A 91 -15.19 -10.96 22.10
CA VAL A 91 -15.17 -9.68 21.40
C VAL A 91 -14.40 -9.84 20.11
N VAL A 92 -14.98 -9.43 18.98
CA VAL A 92 -14.46 -9.71 17.63
C VAL A 92 -14.34 -8.42 16.82
N ASP A 93 -13.17 -8.23 16.22
CA ASP A 93 -12.97 -7.27 15.13
C ASP A 93 -12.83 -8.04 13.81
N VAL A 94 -13.52 -7.59 12.77
CA VAL A 94 -13.46 -8.17 11.42
C VAL A 94 -12.97 -7.12 10.45
N TYR A 95 -12.01 -7.51 9.61
CA TYR A 95 -11.46 -6.73 8.51
C TYR A 95 -11.71 -7.52 7.22
N THR A 96 -12.48 -6.95 6.30
CA THR A 96 -12.67 -7.51 4.96
C THR A 96 -11.43 -7.22 4.11
N LEU A 97 -10.99 -8.20 3.33
CA LEU A 97 -9.79 -8.12 2.50
C LEU A 97 -10.14 -8.25 1.01
N ASP A 98 -9.59 -7.36 0.19
CA ASP A 98 -9.57 -7.54 -1.26
C ASP A 98 -8.45 -8.53 -1.66
N GLU A 99 -8.41 -8.93 -2.93
CA GLU A 99 -7.44 -9.94 -3.41
C GLU A 99 -5.98 -9.52 -3.20
N ILE A 100 -5.68 -8.23 -3.26
CA ILE A 100 -4.34 -7.67 -3.10
C ILE A 100 -3.94 -7.68 -1.62
N THR A 101 -4.79 -7.16 -0.74
CA THR A 101 -4.53 -7.11 0.70
C THR A 101 -4.53 -8.51 1.32
N LEU A 102 -5.30 -9.45 0.78
CA LEU A 102 -5.24 -10.86 1.15
C LEU A 102 -3.86 -11.45 0.84
N LYS A 103 -3.33 -11.26 -0.38
CA LYS A 103 -1.99 -11.74 -0.77
C LYS A 103 -0.88 -11.09 0.07
N LEU A 104 -0.97 -9.79 0.33
CA LEU A 104 -0.04 -9.09 1.24
C LEU A 104 -0.12 -9.66 2.67
N SER A 105 -1.32 -9.87 3.20
CA SER A 105 -1.53 -10.44 4.54
C SER A 105 -1.02 -11.88 4.67
N ILE A 106 -1.02 -12.67 3.58
CA ILE A 106 -0.38 -14.00 3.53
C ILE A 106 1.15 -13.85 3.55
N ALA A 107 1.72 -12.94 2.75
CA ALA A 107 3.16 -12.69 2.69
C ALA A 107 3.72 -12.19 4.04
N ASP A 108 3.07 -11.18 4.65
CA ASP A 108 3.42 -10.60 5.95
C ASP A 108 3.33 -11.60 7.12
N ASN A 109 2.70 -12.76 6.91
CA ASN A 109 2.50 -13.81 7.93
C ASN A 109 2.88 -15.21 7.41
N ILE A 110 3.83 -15.32 6.46
CA ILE A 110 4.09 -16.55 5.70
C ILE A 110 4.46 -17.77 6.57
N GLU A 111 5.13 -17.57 7.71
CA GLU A 111 5.45 -18.62 8.69
C GLU A 111 4.18 -19.22 9.31
N ILE A 112 3.25 -18.35 9.71
CA ILE A 112 1.98 -18.71 10.35
C ILE A 112 1.05 -19.34 9.32
N TYR A 113 1.01 -18.79 8.10
CA TYR A 113 0.34 -19.43 6.96
C TYR A 113 0.89 -20.83 6.70
N SER A 114 2.21 -21.04 6.75
CA SER A 114 2.83 -22.34 6.55
C SER A 114 2.43 -23.34 7.63
N ALA A 115 2.49 -22.95 8.91
CA ALA A 115 2.15 -23.78 10.07
C ALA A 115 0.64 -24.07 10.23
N THR A 116 -0.24 -23.29 9.59
CA THR A 116 -1.70 -23.46 9.72
C THR A 116 -2.21 -24.56 8.77
N PRO A 117 -3.00 -25.55 9.26
CA PRO A 117 -3.66 -26.50 8.38
C PRO A 117 -4.82 -25.82 7.64
N LYS A 118 -4.95 -26.08 6.33
CA LYS A 118 -5.86 -25.36 5.42
C LYS A 118 -7.28 -25.96 5.48
N ILE A 119 -7.85 -25.96 6.68
CA ILE A 119 -9.16 -26.54 7.02
C ILE A 119 -10.28 -25.64 6.47
N GLY A 120 -11.37 -26.25 6.00
CA GLY A 120 -12.55 -25.51 5.53
C GLY A 120 -13.21 -24.72 6.67
N ILE A 121 -13.83 -23.57 6.35
CA ILE A 121 -14.46 -22.72 7.37
C ILE A 121 -15.62 -23.46 8.06
N GLU A 122 -16.44 -24.19 7.30
CA GLU A 122 -17.52 -25.03 7.81
C GLU A 122 -17.00 -26.18 8.67
N GLU A 123 -15.87 -26.77 8.31
CA GLU A 123 -15.24 -27.90 9.01
C GLU A 123 -14.64 -27.47 10.35
N PHE A 124 -13.95 -26.32 10.37
CA PHE A 124 -13.45 -25.68 11.59
C PHE A 124 -14.61 -25.29 12.52
N LEU A 125 -15.62 -24.62 11.97
CA LEU A 125 -16.82 -24.22 12.70
C LEU A 125 -17.77 -25.39 12.97
N GLY A 126 -17.44 -26.63 12.57
CA GLY A 126 -18.26 -27.82 12.83
C GLY A 126 -19.72 -27.66 12.40
N VAL A 127 -19.95 -27.10 11.22
CA VAL A 127 -21.25 -26.99 10.57
C VAL A 127 -21.30 -28.05 9.46
N PRO A 128 -22.35 -28.88 9.35
CA PRO A 128 -22.48 -29.85 8.25
C PRO A 128 -22.39 -29.17 6.88
N LYS A 129 -21.78 -29.85 5.90
CA LYS A 129 -21.66 -29.32 4.54
C LYS A 129 -23.05 -29.08 3.95
N GLN A 130 -23.23 -27.97 3.22
CA GLN A 130 -24.54 -27.60 2.67
C GLN A 130 -25.17 -28.69 1.76
N SER A 131 -24.37 -29.58 1.18
CA SER A 131 -24.82 -30.78 0.45
C SER A 131 -25.72 -31.71 1.27
N GLU A 132 -25.47 -31.84 2.58
CA GLU A 132 -26.28 -32.70 3.47
C GLU A 132 -27.59 -32.00 3.86
N PHE A 133 -27.58 -30.66 4.00
CA PHE A 133 -28.80 -29.90 4.29
C PHE A 133 -29.82 -29.93 3.14
N SER A 134 -29.39 -30.01 1.89
CA SER A 134 -30.30 -30.27 0.76
C SER A 134 -30.99 -31.63 0.91
N GLU A 135 -30.24 -32.70 1.17
CA GLU A 135 -30.81 -34.03 1.35
C GLU A 135 -31.71 -34.13 2.60
N VAL A 136 -31.37 -33.45 3.69
CA VAL A 136 -32.19 -33.43 4.91
C VAL A 136 -33.48 -32.65 4.70
N LEU A 137 -33.45 -31.46 4.08
CA LEU A 137 -34.70 -30.73 3.76
C LEU A 137 -35.58 -31.48 2.76
N GLU A 138 -35.00 -32.22 1.80
CA GLU A 138 -35.79 -33.07 0.91
C GLU A 138 -36.39 -34.28 1.63
N LYS A 139 -35.64 -34.92 2.53
CA LYS A 139 -36.14 -36.03 3.36
C LYS A 139 -37.19 -35.58 4.38
N GLU A 140 -37.05 -34.40 4.99
CA GLU A 140 -38.06 -33.80 5.86
C GLU A 140 -39.34 -33.44 5.07
N LYS A 141 -39.22 -32.77 3.90
CA LYS A 141 -40.38 -32.47 3.05
C LYS A 141 -41.09 -33.74 2.54
N LEU A 142 -40.33 -34.81 2.26
CA LEU A 142 -40.90 -36.11 1.92
C LEU A 142 -41.60 -36.75 3.14
N LEU A 143 -41.02 -36.65 4.35
CA LEU A 143 -41.68 -37.09 5.59
C LEU A 143 -42.96 -36.31 5.86
N GLU A 144 -42.96 -34.98 5.71
CA GLU A 144 -44.16 -34.15 5.89
C GLU A 144 -45.24 -34.50 4.88
N GLN A 145 -44.91 -34.66 3.59
CA GLN A 145 -45.88 -35.08 2.57
C GLN A 145 -46.42 -36.50 2.80
N VAL A 146 -45.62 -37.42 3.36
CA VAL A 146 -46.08 -38.75 3.76
C VAL A 146 -46.97 -38.67 5.01
N LEU A 147 -46.61 -37.87 6.01
CA LEU A 147 -47.41 -37.66 7.22
C LEU A 147 -48.73 -36.94 6.94
N GLU A 148 -48.80 -36.00 6.00
CA GLU A 148 -50.05 -35.40 5.53
C GLU A 148 -50.94 -36.42 4.79
N LYS A 149 -50.36 -37.32 3.97
CA LYS A 149 -51.11 -38.37 3.28
C LYS A 149 -51.71 -39.36 4.27
N VAL A 150 -50.91 -39.88 5.20
CA VAL A 150 -51.40 -40.79 6.26
C VAL A 150 -52.50 -40.13 7.10
N LYS A 151 -52.32 -38.86 7.51
CA LYS A 151 -53.34 -38.10 8.25
C LYS A 151 -54.61 -37.78 7.44
N ARG A 152 -54.56 -37.83 6.10
CA ARG A 152 -55.74 -37.69 5.23
C ARG A 152 -56.48 -39.00 5.01
N GLU A 153 -55.77 -40.12 4.93
CA GLU A 153 -56.37 -41.43 4.61
C GLU A 153 -57.05 -42.08 5.83
N GLU A 154 -56.58 -41.84 7.07
CA GLU A 154 -57.19 -42.42 8.28
C GLU A 154 -58.54 -41.79 8.71
N ARG A 155 -59.03 -40.73 8.03
CA ARG A 155 -60.22 -39.96 8.47
C ARG A 155 -61.47 -40.08 7.60
N ILE A 156 -61.57 -41.06 6.69
CA ILE A 156 -62.79 -41.29 5.89
C ILE A 156 -63.24 -42.77 5.90
N LYS A 157 -64.25 -43.07 6.73
CA LYS A 157 -65.25 -44.16 6.56
C LYS A 157 -66.57 -43.73 7.28
N PRO A 158 -67.76 -44.17 6.83
CA PRO A 158 -68.66 -43.14 6.26
C PRO A 158 -70.17 -43.21 6.60
N ALA A 159 -70.85 -42.09 6.30
CA ALA A 159 -72.27 -41.98 5.85
C ALA A 159 -73.41 -42.29 6.86
N PRO A 160 -74.69 -41.93 6.57
CA PRO A 160 -75.25 -40.83 5.72
C PRO A 160 -76.37 -39.98 6.41
N GLN A 161 -76.79 -38.84 5.82
CA GLN A 161 -78.20 -38.53 5.44
C GLN A 161 -78.50 -37.05 5.02
N ILE A 162 -78.86 -36.87 3.73
CA ILE A 162 -80.13 -36.34 3.17
C ILE A 162 -80.71 -34.92 3.54
N GLU A 163 -81.01 -34.16 2.45
CA GLU A 163 -82.09 -33.15 2.19
C GLU A 163 -81.93 -31.59 2.28
N LYS A 164 -82.45 -30.96 1.20
CA LYS A 164 -83.17 -29.65 1.06
C LYS A 164 -82.41 -28.29 1.18
N VAL A 165 -82.77 -27.20 0.47
CA VAL A 165 -83.37 -26.94 -0.89
C VAL A 165 -83.46 -25.39 -1.16
N LYS A 166 -83.77 -24.94 -2.40
CA LYS A 166 -84.08 -23.54 -2.87
C LYS A 166 -82.91 -22.53 -2.90
N GLU A 167 -82.90 -21.40 -3.64
CA GLU A 167 -83.46 -20.85 -4.92
C GLU A 167 -82.80 -19.42 -5.13
N VAL A 168 -82.72 -18.71 -6.27
CA VAL A 168 -82.80 -18.95 -7.74
C VAL A 168 -82.58 -17.63 -8.54
N LYS A 169 -82.30 -17.68 -9.87
CA LYS A 169 -82.37 -16.57 -10.89
C LYS A 169 -81.28 -15.47 -10.73
N LYS A 170 -80.82 -14.70 -11.74
CA LYS A 170 -80.93 -14.59 -13.24
C LYS A 170 -79.81 -13.58 -13.69
N ALA A 171 -79.42 -13.35 -14.96
CA ALA A 171 -79.27 -14.11 -16.21
C ALA A 171 -78.77 -13.16 -17.35
N LYS A 172 -78.31 -13.69 -18.50
CA LYS A 172 -77.84 -12.98 -19.75
C LYS A 172 -76.42 -12.36 -19.68
N VAL A 173 -75.37 -12.75 -20.43
CA VAL A 173 -75.15 -13.68 -21.59
C VAL A 173 -75.67 -13.13 -22.95
N PRO A 174 -74.91 -13.13 -24.09
CA PRO A 174 -73.43 -13.20 -24.28
C PRO A 174 -72.83 -12.58 -25.62
N GLU A 175 -71.60 -12.98 -26.02
CA GLU A 175 -71.08 -13.19 -27.42
C GLU A 175 -70.79 -11.94 -28.34
N ILE A 176 -70.00 -11.97 -29.45
CA ILE A 176 -69.26 -13.02 -30.22
C ILE A 176 -68.04 -12.46 -31.06
N ILE A 177 -66.98 -13.27 -31.32
CA ILE A 177 -66.16 -13.47 -32.58
C ILE A 177 -65.65 -12.23 -33.44
N GLU A 178 -64.45 -12.13 -34.07
CA GLU A 178 -63.29 -13.04 -34.30
C GLU A 178 -61.90 -12.34 -34.60
N LYS A 179 -60.99 -13.04 -35.30
CA LYS A 179 -59.53 -12.84 -35.55
C LYS A 179 -59.22 -12.49 -37.06
N PRO A 180 -57.97 -12.59 -37.61
CA PRO A 180 -56.69 -11.88 -37.30
C PRO A 180 -55.90 -11.37 -38.56
N ARG A 181 -54.62 -10.95 -38.33
CA ARG A 181 -53.39 -11.07 -39.19
C ARG A 181 -52.98 -9.99 -40.23
N GLU A 182 -51.69 -9.61 -40.12
CA GLU A 182 -50.62 -9.39 -41.15
C GLU A 182 -50.84 -8.38 -42.33
N GLU A 183 -49.86 -7.67 -42.92
CA GLU A 183 -48.38 -7.63 -42.78
C GLU A 183 -47.77 -6.21 -43.08
N LYS A 184 -46.45 -6.07 -43.38
CA LYS A 184 -45.70 -4.80 -43.64
C LYS A 184 -45.38 -4.61 -45.16
N PRO A 185 -44.41 -3.78 -45.68
CA PRO A 185 -43.65 -2.59 -45.17
C PRO A 185 -43.45 -1.40 -46.20
N LEU A 186 -42.64 -0.36 -45.85
CA LEU A 186 -41.62 0.38 -46.69
C LEU A 186 -41.65 1.94 -46.85
N LYS A 187 -40.51 2.55 -46.43
CA LYS A 187 -39.69 3.67 -47.03
C LYS A 187 -40.07 5.18 -47.03
N VAL A 188 -39.09 5.96 -46.54
CA VAL A 188 -38.72 7.41 -46.70
C VAL A 188 -38.19 7.73 -48.14
N PRO A 189 -37.92 8.99 -48.64
CA PRO A 189 -37.21 10.13 -47.96
C PRO A 189 -37.41 11.64 -48.42
N LYS A 190 -36.81 12.60 -47.67
CA LYS A 190 -36.21 13.93 -48.10
C LYS A 190 -37.12 15.02 -48.76
N GLU A 191 -36.78 16.33 -48.93
CA GLU A 191 -35.63 17.24 -48.61
C GLU A 191 -36.16 18.72 -48.43
N VAL A 192 -35.76 19.51 -47.41
CA VAL A 192 -34.72 20.60 -47.38
C VAL A 192 -34.92 21.79 -48.36
N PRO A 193 -35.14 23.04 -47.87
CA PRO A 193 -34.10 24.10 -48.00
C PRO A 193 -34.00 25.13 -46.81
N LYS A 194 -34.08 26.46 -47.06
CA LYS A 194 -33.65 27.61 -46.18
C LYS A 194 -34.24 28.96 -46.69
N PRO A 195 -34.32 30.07 -45.90
CA PRO A 195 -33.17 30.96 -45.61
C PRO A 195 -33.13 31.58 -44.19
N ALA A 196 -32.23 32.55 -43.95
CA ALA A 196 -31.64 32.85 -42.64
C ALA A 196 -31.99 34.21 -42.00
N SER A 197 -31.82 34.31 -40.67
CA SER A 197 -31.58 35.58 -39.95
C SER A 197 -30.64 35.41 -38.74
N GLN A 198 -29.50 36.10 -38.81
CA GLN A 198 -28.73 36.76 -37.73
C GLN A 198 -28.20 35.99 -36.48
N LYS A 199 -27.07 36.52 -35.98
CA LYS A 199 -26.21 35.96 -34.92
C LYS A 199 -26.83 36.15 -33.53
N VAL A 200 -26.79 35.10 -32.71
CA VAL A 200 -26.77 35.21 -31.24
C VAL A 200 -25.52 34.46 -30.75
N ALA A 201 -24.86 34.99 -29.71
CA ALA A 201 -23.59 34.45 -29.24
C ALA A 201 -23.70 32.99 -28.77
N LYS A 202 -22.70 32.17 -29.08
CA LYS A 202 -22.51 30.88 -28.40
C LYS A 202 -22.33 31.15 -26.92
N LYS A 203 -23.21 30.62 -26.08
CA LYS A 203 -22.86 30.36 -24.68
C LYS A 203 -21.79 29.28 -24.68
N GLU A 204 -20.72 29.49 -23.93
CA GLU A 204 -19.82 28.40 -23.59
C GLU A 204 -20.53 27.51 -22.57
N GLU A 205 -20.78 26.26 -22.95
CA GLU A 205 -21.42 25.28 -22.08
C GLU A 205 -20.39 24.72 -21.11
N LEU A 206 -20.54 25.15 -19.86
CA LEU A 206 -19.65 24.82 -18.76
C LEU A 206 -19.78 23.34 -18.41
N LYS A 207 -18.65 22.62 -18.45
CA LYS A 207 -18.63 21.19 -18.15
C LYS A 207 -18.68 21.00 -16.63
N VAL A 208 -19.71 20.30 -16.16
CA VAL A 208 -19.83 19.88 -14.76
C VAL A 208 -19.81 18.36 -14.75
N LYS A 209 -18.68 17.77 -14.35
CA LYS A 209 -18.53 16.33 -14.16
C LYS A 209 -18.90 16.00 -12.72
N ILE A 210 -19.85 15.09 -12.54
CA ILE A 210 -20.28 14.60 -11.23
C ILE A 210 -20.03 13.09 -11.20
N GLU A 211 -19.31 12.64 -10.18
CA GLU A 211 -19.08 11.22 -9.89
C GLU A 211 -19.55 10.94 -8.46
N ILE A 212 -20.39 9.91 -8.27
CA ILE A 212 -20.92 9.54 -6.95
C ILE A 212 -20.66 8.06 -6.72
N ILE A 213 -19.92 7.77 -5.66
CA ILE A 213 -19.46 6.41 -5.29
C ILE A 213 -20.12 6.04 -3.96
N GLY A 214 -20.80 4.89 -3.93
CA GLY A 214 -21.50 4.37 -2.75
C GLY A 214 -23.01 4.22 -2.93
N SER A 215 -23.74 4.23 -1.81
CA SER A 215 -25.16 3.81 -1.70
C SER A 215 -26.10 4.53 -2.66
N GLU A 216 -26.91 3.75 -3.39
CA GLU A 216 -27.80 4.24 -4.45
C GLU A 216 -28.89 5.19 -3.93
N ALA A 217 -29.39 4.96 -2.71
CA ALA A 217 -30.49 5.71 -2.11
C ALA A 217 -30.21 7.23 -1.99
N PHE A 218 -28.94 7.63 -1.83
CA PHE A 218 -28.54 9.02 -1.68
C PHE A 218 -28.02 9.66 -2.98
N LYS A 219 -27.80 8.88 -4.05
CA LYS A 219 -27.35 9.40 -5.36
C LYS A 219 -28.21 10.57 -5.90
N PRO A 220 -29.56 10.49 -5.98
CA PRO A 220 -30.35 11.58 -6.54
C PRO A 220 -30.28 12.87 -5.72
N ALA A 221 -30.35 12.76 -4.38
CA ALA A 221 -30.24 13.91 -3.47
C ALA A 221 -28.85 14.57 -3.53
N LEU A 222 -27.79 13.78 -3.75
CA LEU A 222 -26.43 14.30 -3.92
C LEU A 222 -26.19 14.90 -5.30
N GLU A 223 -26.76 14.34 -6.36
CA GLU A 223 -26.75 14.97 -7.68
C GLU A 223 -27.42 16.35 -7.63
N GLU A 224 -28.58 16.48 -6.97
CA GLU A 224 -29.25 17.76 -6.79
C GLU A 224 -28.41 18.73 -5.94
N ALA A 225 -27.88 18.26 -4.81
CA ALA A 225 -26.99 19.04 -3.94
C ALA A 225 -25.73 19.56 -4.65
N PHE A 226 -25.11 18.75 -5.51
CA PHE A 226 -23.94 19.14 -6.30
C PHE A 226 -24.30 20.06 -7.46
N LYS A 227 -25.48 19.89 -8.08
CA LYS A 227 -26.02 20.81 -9.09
C LYS A 227 -26.37 22.17 -8.47
N GLU A 228 -26.91 22.23 -7.25
CA GLU A 228 -27.15 23.50 -6.54
C GLU A 228 -25.84 24.17 -6.12
N TYR A 229 -24.94 23.44 -5.45
CA TYR A 229 -23.61 23.96 -5.07
C TYR A 229 -22.86 24.54 -6.28
N SER A 230 -22.88 23.84 -7.42
CA SER A 230 -22.28 24.33 -8.67
C SER A 230 -22.94 25.63 -9.15
N LYS A 231 -24.27 25.74 -9.14
CA LYS A 231 -24.99 26.99 -9.49
C LYS A 231 -24.60 28.15 -8.57
N VAL A 232 -24.51 27.92 -7.26
CA VAL A 232 -24.13 28.96 -6.28
C VAL A 232 -22.69 29.42 -6.50
N LEU A 233 -21.75 28.48 -6.65
CA LEU A 233 -20.33 28.76 -6.91
C LEU A 233 -20.14 29.55 -8.21
N LEU A 234 -20.83 29.16 -9.29
CA LEU A 234 -20.84 29.89 -10.57
C LEU A 234 -21.37 31.32 -10.43
N ASN A 235 -22.40 31.52 -9.60
CA ASN A 235 -23.01 32.83 -9.40
C ASN A 235 -22.19 33.77 -8.50
N GLU A 236 -21.23 33.29 -7.71
CA GLU A 236 -20.23 34.15 -7.07
C GLU A 236 -18.98 34.36 -7.95
N ILE A 237 -18.50 33.35 -8.68
CA ILE A 237 -17.34 33.51 -9.57
C ILE A 237 -17.64 34.48 -10.72
N LYS A 238 -18.86 34.46 -11.30
CA LYS A 238 -19.32 35.44 -12.31
C LYS A 238 -19.42 36.89 -11.81
N LYS A 239 -19.27 37.15 -10.51
CA LYS A 239 -19.17 38.51 -9.95
C LYS A 239 -17.71 39.00 -9.87
N MET A 240 -16.74 38.17 -10.28
CA MET A 240 -15.38 38.60 -10.55
C MET A 240 -15.28 38.93 -12.04
N ASN A 241 -15.00 40.19 -12.36
CA ASN A 241 -15.04 40.68 -13.75
C ASN A 241 -14.08 39.94 -14.69
N ASP A 242 -12.98 39.44 -14.14
CA ASP A 242 -11.80 38.98 -14.89
C ASP A 242 -11.60 37.46 -14.77
N THR A 243 -12.65 36.67 -14.53
CA THR A 243 -12.52 35.22 -14.26
C THR A 243 -13.67 34.38 -14.82
N VAL A 244 -13.34 33.42 -15.69
CA VAL A 244 -14.27 32.45 -16.30
C VAL A 244 -13.98 31.07 -15.74
N LEU A 245 -14.99 30.36 -15.24
CA LEU A 245 -14.86 28.95 -14.83
C LEU A 245 -15.18 28.05 -16.03
N ASN A 246 -14.35 27.06 -16.31
CA ASN A 246 -14.43 26.25 -17.54
C ASN A 246 -14.95 24.83 -17.28
N ASP A 247 -14.40 24.17 -16.26
CA ASP A 247 -14.68 22.78 -15.90
C ASP A 247 -14.75 22.65 -14.36
N VAL A 248 -15.75 21.91 -13.90
CA VAL A 248 -16.03 21.64 -12.49
C VAL A 248 -16.16 20.14 -12.32
N GLU A 249 -15.24 19.51 -11.60
CA GLU A 249 -15.29 18.09 -11.30
C GLU A 249 -15.56 17.90 -9.80
N ILE A 250 -16.68 17.26 -9.47
CA ILE A 250 -17.09 16.96 -8.10
C ILE A 250 -17.22 15.45 -7.96
N ARG A 251 -16.38 14.86 -7.10
CA ARG A 251 -16.44 13.45 -6.72
C ARG A 251 -16.94 13.35 -5.28
N GLY A 252 -18.01 12.60 -5.07
CA GLY A 252 -18.64 12.38 -3.77
C GLY A 252 -18.63 10.90 -3.38
N GLU A 253 -17.88 10.54 -2.34
CA GLU A 253 -17.93 9.21 -1.74
C GLU A 253 -18.88 9.20 -0.54
N ILE A 254 -19.91 8.35 -0.59
CA ILE A 254 -20.97 8.26 0.42
C ILE A 254 -20.49 7.37 1.57
N GLY A 255 -20.43 7.95 2.77
CA GLY A 255 -20.22 7.23 4.03
C GLY A 255 -21.49 7.20 4.91
N THR A 256 -21.35 6.70 6.13
CA THR A 256 -22.43 6.62 7.13
C THR A 256 -22.83 8.01 7.63
N GLY A 257 -23.86 8.62 7.03
CA GLY A 257 -24.36 9.96 7.38
C GLY A 257 -23.46 11.13 6.92
N VAL A 258 -22.40 10.83 6.16
CA VAL A 258 -21.38 11.78 5.71
C VAL A 258 -21.09 11.60 4.23
N VAL A 259 -20.61 12.65 3.56
CA VAL A 259 -20.10 12.54 2.17
C VAL A 259 -18.72 13.17 2.09
N TYR A 260 -17.75 12.39 1.63
CA TYR A 260 -16.40 12.85 1.39
C TYR A 260 -16.31 13.49 0.00
N LEU A 261 -15.83 14.73 -0.03
CA LEU A 261 -15.80 15.57 -1.23
C LEU A 261 -14.37 15.74 -1.74
N THR A 262 -14.17 15.41 -3.02
CA THR A 262 -13.02 15.86 -3.81
C THR A 262 -13.52 16.77 -4.91
N ILE A 263 -13.09 18.03 -4.90
CA ILE A 263 -13.56 19.08 -5.82
C ILE A 263 -12.37 19.62 -6.61
N GLN A 264 -12.50 19.69 -7.93
CA GLN A 264 -11.52 20.34 -8.81
C GLN A 264 -12.20 21.43 -9.64
N LEU A 265 -11.61 22.64 -9.62
CA LEU A 265 -12.13 23.83 -10.28
C LEU A 265 -11.07 24.39 -11.22
N ASN A 266 -11.37 24.41 -12.52
CA ASN A 266 -10.48 24.91 -13.57
C ASN A 266 -11.02 26.23 -14.13
N ALA A 267 -10.30 27.34 -13.91
CA ALA A 267 -10.70 28.69 -14.31
C ALA A 267 -9.64 29.40 -15.16
N ASN A 268 -10.08 30.28 -16.05
CA ASN A 268 -9.24 31.20 -16.79
C ASN A 268 -9.41 32.64 -16.28
N VAL A 269 -8.34 33.43 -16.39
CA VAL A 269 -8.25 34.83 -15.97
C VAL A 269 -7.65 35.66 -17.11
N GLY A 270 -7.99 36.95 -17.18
CA GLY A 270 -7.40 37.87 -18.17
C GLY A 270 -5.92 38.17 -17.89
N ASP A 271 -5.61 38.60 -16.66
CA ASP A 271 -4.27 39.01 -16.23
C ASP A 271 -3.51 37.93 -15.45
N GLU A 272 -2.24 37.71 -15.82
CA GLU A 272 -1.32 36.82 -15.11
C GLU A 272 -1.14 37.22 -13.62
N LYS A 273 -1.10 38.52 -13.33
CA LYS A 273 -1.02 39.06 -11.95
C LYS A 273 -2.26 38.75 -11.11
N SER A 274 -3.39 38.44 -11.74
CA SER A 274 -4.66 38.14 -11.07
C SER A 274 -4.84 36.65 -10.78
N ILE A 275 -3.97 35.76 -11.29
CA ILE A 275 -4.03 34.30 -11.07
C ILE A 275 -4.09 33.94 -9.58
N GLU A 276 -3.17 34.46 -8.76
CA GLU A 276 -3.16 34.17 -7.31
C GLU A 276 -4.41 34.69 -6.60
N ILE A 277 -4.87 35.90 -6.96
CA ILE A 277 -6.02 36.55 -6.34
C ILE A 277 -7.29 35.77 -6.67
N ALA A 278 -7.48 35.39 -7.93
CA ALA A 278 -8.58 34.54 -8.37
C ALA A 278 -8.52 33.15 -7.72
N LYS A 279 -7.35 32.51 -7.66
CA LYS A 279 -7.17 31.19 -7.03
C LYS A 279 -7.55 31.21 -5.55
N ARG A 280 -7.13 32.23 -4.80
CA ARG A 280 -7.50 32.44 -3.39
C ARG A 280 -9.00 32.71 -3.22
N LYS A 281 -9.61 33.55 -4.08
CA LYS A 281 -11.05 33.86 -4.05
C LYS A 281 -11.93 32.66 -4.42
N ILE A 282 -11.62 31.93 -5.48
CA ILE A 282 -12.35 30.70 -5.88
C ILE A 282 -12.29 29.65 -4.77
N LEU A 283 -11.11 29.43 -4.16
CA LEU A 283 -10.95 28.49 -3.04
C LEU A 283 -11.78 28.92 -1.82
N PHE A 284 -11.85 30.23 -1.53
CA PHE A 284 -12.71 30.77 -0.49
C PHE A 284 -14.20 30.53 -0.80
N PHE A 285 -14.67 30.82 -2.02
CA PHE A 285 -16.06 30.58 -2.41
C PHE A 285 -16.43 29.09 -2.38
N ALA A 286 -15.54 28.19 -2.82
CA ALA A 286 -15.72 26.75 -2.69
C ALA A 286 -15.96 26.34 -1.24
N ASN A 287 -15.01 26.69 -0.35
CA ASN A 287 -15.11 26.36 1.08
C ASN A 287 -16.34 26.99 1.76
N ARG A 288 -16.72 28.21 1.36
CA ARG A 288 -17.89 28.94 1.90
C ARG A 288 -19.22 28.23 1.60
N HIS A 289 -19.38 27.65 0.41
CA HIS A 289 -20.67 27.10 -0.05
C HIS A 289 -20.83 25.60 0.13
N ILE A 290 -19.81 24.86 0.57
CA ILE A 290 -19.93 23.43 0.87
C ILE A 290 -21.09 23.08 1.85
N PRO A 291 -21.49 23.93 2.82
CA PRO A 291 -22.71 23.72 3.61
C PRO A 291 -24.04 23.73 2.82
N VAL A 292 -24.07 24.18 1.55
CA VAL A 292 -25.21 23.95 0.63
C VAL A 292 -25.44 22.45 0.45
N ILE A 293 -24.37 21.69 0.23
CA ILE A 293 -24.42 20.25 -0.09
C ILE A 293 -25.13 19.49 1.04
N GLY A 294 -24.80 19.78 2.30
CA GLY A 294 -25.42 19.13 3.45
C GLY A 294 -26.86 19.53 3.72
N ARG A 295 -27.26 20.77 3.35
CA ARG A 295 -28.66 21.21 3.48
C ARG A 295 -29.59 20.55 2.46
N VAL A 296 -29.09 20.21 1.27
CA VAL A 296 -29.88 19.59 0.19
C VAL A 296 -29.85 18.06 0.28
N SER A 297 -28.69 17.45 0.53
CA SER A 297 -28.55 15.98 0.58
C SER A 297 -28.87 15.35 1.94
N GLY A 298 -28.96 16.15 3.00
CA GLY A 298 -29.12 15.66 4.39
C GLY A 298 -27.87 15.01 5.00
N LEU A 299 -26.79 14.82 4.22
CA LEU A 299 -25.55 14.17 4.65
C LEU A 299 -24.48 15.22 4.98
N LYS A 300 -23.70 15.02 6.03
CA LYS A 300 -22.68 15.98 6.46
C LYS A 300 -21.49 15.98 5.48
N PRO A 301 -21.20 17.09 4.78
CA PRO A 301 -20.07 17.14 3.84
C PRO A 301 -18.74 17.21 4.59
N ILE A 302 -17.77 16.40 4.16
CA ILE A 302 -16.40 16.36 4.68
C ILE A 302 -15.45 16.61 3.51
N ILE A 303 -14.60 17.61 3.61
CA ILE A 303 -13.65 17.97 2.55
C ILE A 303 -12.44 17.03 2.63
N ARG A 304 -12.20 16.22 1.58
CA ARG A 304 -10.92 15.52 1.41
C ARG A 304 -9.90 16.35 0.64
N THR A 305 -10.32 17.02 -0.43
CA THR A 305 -9.44 17.86 -1.25
C THR A 305 -10.26 18.87 -2.06
N VAL A 306 -9.80 20.12 -2.09
CA VAL A 306 -10.23 21.12 -3.08
C VAL A 306 -9.00 21.58 -3.86
N LYS A 307 -8.97 21.30 -5.17
CA LYS A 307 -7.97 21.84 -6.10
C LYS A 307 -8.57 22.98 -6.89
N VAL A 308 -7.81 24.07 -7.01
CA VAL A 308 -8.18 25.22 -7.84
C VAL A 308 -7.01 25.53 -8.77
N ASN A 309 -7.25 25.35 -10.06
CA ASN A 309 -6.31 25.64 -11.13
C ASN A 309 -6.78 26.93 -11.82
N VAL A 310 -5.86 27.87 -12.00
CA VAL A 310 -6.13 29.17 -12.61
C VAL A 310 -5.05 29.45 -13.64
N ILE A 311 -5.45 29.75 -14.87
CA ILE A 311 -4.59 29.95 -16.03
C ILE A 311 -4.89 31.33 -16.64
N ALA A 312 -3.91 32.02 -17.21
CA ALA A 312 -4.15 33.25 -17.98
C ALA A 312 -4.32 32.96 -19.47
N GLY A 313 -5.30 33.60 -20.12
CA GLY A 313 -5.53 33.54 -21.57
C GLY A 313 -6.50 32.45 -22.07
N GLU A 314 -6.69 32.39 -23.40
CA GLU A 314 -7.49 31.35 -24.06
C GLU A 314 -6.65 30.11 -24.36
N LYS A 315 -7.18 28.94 -23.97
CA LYS A 315 -6.80 27.57 -24.38
C LYS A 315 -5.31 27.28 -24.68
N VAL A 316 -4.71 26.57 -23.74
CA VAL A 316 -3.79 25.47 -24.05
C VAL A 316 -4.33 24.22 -23.36
N ASP A 317 -4.32 23.06 -24.03
CA ASP A 317 -4.59 21.77 -23.38
C ASP A 317 -3.62 21.59 -22.21
N THR A 318 -4.05 21.00 -21.10
CA THR A 318 -3.38 21.25 -19.81
C THR A 318 -1.92 20.80 -19.81
N MET A 319 -1.05 21.50 -19.07
CA MET A 319 0.32 21.02 -18.88
C MET A 319 0.34 19.60 -18.31
N GLU A 320 -0.60 19.22 -17.44
CA GLU A 320 -0.72 17.85 -16.93
C GLU A 320 -1.13 16.83 -18.01
N GLU A 321 -2.02 17.16 -18.95
CA GLU A 321 -2.36 16.28 -20.09
C GLU A 321 -1.22 16.20 -21.11
N LYS A 322 -0.47 17.29 -21.33
CA LYS A 322 0.71 17.27 -22.19
C LYS A 322 1.86 16.51 -21.54
N GLU A 323 2.07 16.64 -20.23
CA GLU A 323 3.09 15.90 -19.48
C GLU A 323 2.73 14.42 -19.34
N ARG A 324 1.46 14.07 -19.13
CA ARG A 324 1.01 12.66 -19.25
C ARG A 324 1.20 12.14 -20.67
N GLY A 325 0.72 12.86 -21.69
CA GLY A 325 0.86 12.46 -23.09
C GLY A 325 2.32 12.25 -23.52
N GLU A 326 3.23 13.16 -23.16
CA GLU A 326 4.65 13.06 -23.50
C GLU A 326 5.40 11.97 -22.70
N VAL A 327 5.01 11.70 -21.44
CA VAL A 327 5.60 10.61 -20.62
C VAL A 327 5.01 9.24 -20.96
N GLU A 328 3.72 9.16 -21.28
CA GLU A 328 3.05 7.93 -21.72
C GLU A 328 3.52 7.54 -23.13
N LEU A 329 3.71 8.50 -24.05
CA LEU A 329 4.37 8.25 -25.34
C LEU A 329 5.80 7.72 -25.17
N TRP A 330 6.54 8.18 -24.15
CA TRP A 330 7.87 7.67 -23.81
C TRP A 330 7.84 6.19 -23.38
N ARG A 331 6.83 5.81 -22.59
CA ARG A 331 6.61 4.41 -22.17
C ARG A 331 6.06 3.53 -23.29
N LEU A 332 5.29 4.08 -24.22
CA LEU A 332 4.68 3.37 -25.35
C LEU A 332 5.61 3.22 -26.58
N LYS A 333 6.66 4.03 -26.68
CA LYS A 333 7.68 3.94 -27.74
C LYS A 333 9.08 4.19 -27.18
N LYS A 334 9.80 3.11 -26.83
CA LYS A 334 11.23 3.19 -26.51
C LYS A 334 11.98 3.90 -27.65
N PRO A 335 12.89 4.85 -27.36
CA PRO A 335 13.73 5.46 -28.38
C PRO A 335 14.67 4.41 -29.00
N PRO A 336 15.16 4.62 -30.23
CA PRO A 336 15.99 3.63 -30.92
C PRO A 336 17.32 3.42 -30.19
N THR A 337 17.64 2.18 -29.85
CA THR A 337 18.98 1.78 -29.42
C THR A 337 19.94 1.89 -30.60
N VAL A 338 21.02 2.65 -30.44
CA VAL A 338 22.04 2.84 -31.47
C VAL A 338 23.41 2.43 -30.94
N GLN A 339 24.11 1.59 -31.70
CA GLN A 339 25.51 1.29 -31.42
C GLN A 339 26.39 2.52 -31.67
N VAL A 340 27.16 2.91 -30.65
CA VAL A 340 28.07 4.07 -30.65
C VAL A 340 29.52 3.65 -30.89
N THR A 341 29.87 2.44 -30.47
CA THR A 341 31.07 1.66 -30.81
C THR A 341 30.70 0.18 -30.74
N PRO A 342 31.55 -0.78 -31.18
CA PRO A 342 31.26 -2.22 -31.05
C PRO A 342 31.00 -2.68 -29.60
N LYS A 343 31.49 -1.93 -28.60
CA LYS A 343 31.27 -2.20 -27.17
C LYS A 343 30.12 -1.40 -26.54
N ILE A 344 29.58 -0.36 -27.22
CA ILE A 344 28.62 0.58 -26.60
C ILE A 344 27.30 0.59 -27.37
N SER A 345 26.23 0.14 -26.71
CA SER A 345 24.84 0.40 -27.10
C SER A 345 24.31 1.63 -26.33
N LEU A 346 23.70 2.60 -27.03
CA LEU A 346 23.10 3.78 -26.41
C LEU A 346 21.62 3.89 -26.80
N THR A 347 20.72 3.79 -25.83
CA THR A 347 19.27 3.99 -25.98
C THR A 347 18.92 5.38 -25.47
N ILE A 348 18.67 6.32 -26.38
CA ILE A 348 18.37 7.72 -26.03
C ILE A 348 17.58 8.43 -27.13
N ASP A 349 16.85 9.48 -26.76
CA ASP A 349 16.30 10.45 -27.70
C ASP A 349 17.38 11.02 -28.67
N PRO A 350 17.11 11.07 -29.98
CA PRO A 350 18.03 11.64 -30.97
C PRO A 350 18.56 13.04 -30.66
N GLU A 351 17.79 13.90 -29.96
CA GLU A 351 18.19 15.28 -29.61
C GLU A 351 19.46 15.31 -28.74
N PHE A 352 19.60 14.39 -27.78
CA PHE A 352 20.69 14.39 -26.80
C PHE A 352 21.81 13.38 -27.15
N ARG A 353 21.64 12.61 -28.22
CA ARG A 353 22.55 11.53 -28.65
C ARG A 353 24.02 11.94 -28.70
N THR A 354 24.35 13.14 -29.18
CA THR A 354 25.74 13.61 -29.28
C THR A 354 26.42 13.73 -27.91
N TYR A 355 25.71 14.28 -26.92
CA TYR A 355 26.24 14.46 -25.57
C TYR A 355 26.42 13.12 -24.85
N PHE A 356 25.41 12.25 -24.89
CA PHE A 356 25.48 10.96 -24.20
C PHE A 356 26.37 9.93 -24.92
N SER A 357 26.62 10.10 -26.23
CA SER A 357 27.67 9.40 -26.98
C SER A 357 29.07 9.77 -26.47
N ALA A 358 29.33 11.05 -26.19
CA ALA A 358 30.59 11.50 -25.59
C ALA A 358 30.75 10.98 -24.15
N TYR A 359 29.71 11.12 -23.31
CA TYR A 359 29.64 10.54 -21.96
C TYR A 359 29.98 9.04 -21.96
N SER A 360 29.35 8.25 -22.83
CA SER A 360 29.53 6.79 -22.84
C SER A 360 30.95 6.39 -23.28
N LYS A 361 31.57 7.16 -24.19
CA LYS A 361 32.97 6.95 -24.60
C LYS A 361 33.96 7.31 -23.50
N ALA A 362 33.73 8.41 -22.78
CA ALA A 362 34.55 8.81 -21.64
C ALA A 362 34.43 7.81 -20.48
N LEU A 363 33.20 7.38 -20.16
CA LEU A 363 32.94 6.39 -19.12
C LEU A 363 33.58 5.03 -19.44
N LEU A 364 33.44 4.53 -20.67
CA LEU A 364 34.10 3.27 -21.07
C LEU A 364 35.62 3.36 -20.88
N ARG A 365 36.22 4.47 -21.33
CA ARG A 365 37.65 4.69 -21.19
C ARG A 365 38.10 4.71 -19.73
N ASP A 366 37.45 5.50 -18.86
CA ASP A 366 37.82 5.58 -17.45
C ASP A 366 37.69 4.22 -16.72
N ILE A 367 36.84 3.31 -17.21
CA ILE A 367 36.70 1.94 -16.71
C ILE A 367 37.84 1.04 -17.23
N GLU A 368 38.17 1.11 -18.53
CA GLU A 368 39.27 0.32 -19.11
C GLU A 368 40.65 0.79 -18.61
N ASP A 369 40.87 2.09 -18.46
CA ASP A 369 42.08 2.70 -17.85
C ASP A 369 42.25 2.28 -16.37
N ALA A 370 41.18 1.82 -15.70
CA ALA A 370 41.22 1.25 -14.35
C ALA A 370 41.52 -0.28 -14.30
N GLY A 371 41.80 -0.90 -15.45
CA GLY A 371 42.10 -2.33 -15.56
C GLY A 371 40.89 -3.26 -15.59
N ILE A 372 39.68 -2.72 -15.72
CA ILE A 372 38.43 -3.49 -15.84
C ILE A 372 38.17 -3.73 -17.33
N ARG A 373 38.20 -4.99 -17.77
CA ARG A 373 37.96 -5.38 -19.17
C ARG A 373 36.46 -5.40 -19.44
N VAL A 374 35.99 -4.41 -20.19
CA VAL A 374 34.60 -4.35 -20.66
C VAL A 374 34.46 -5.09 -21.99
N GLU A 375 33.50 -6.00 -22.10
CA GLU A 375 33.11 -6.61 -23.38
C GLU A 375 31.96 -5.82 -24.02
N LYS A 376 30.95 -5.47 -23.23
CA LYS A 376 29.75 -4.77 -23.69
C LYS A 376 29.22 -3.85 -22.59
N MET A 377 28.88 -2.62 -22.96
CA MET A 377 28.21 -1.63 -22.13
C MET A 377 26.94 -1.15 -22.83
N GLU A 378 25.80 -1.22 -22.15
CA GLU A 378 24.56 -0.61 -22.58
C GLU A 378 24.23 0.57 -21.67
N VAL A 379 23.90 1.70 -22.28
CA VAL A 379 23.50 2.91 -21.58
C VAL A 379 22.11 3.29 -22.06
N GLU A 380 21.13 3.22 -21.17
CA GLU A 380 19.75 3.63 -21.40
C GLU A 380 19.52 4.95 -20.66
N VAL A 381 19.07 5.98 -21.37
CA VAL A 381 18.91 7.35 -20.83
C VAL A 381 17.45 7.77 -20.96
N GLU A 382 16.73 7.70 -19.85
CA GLU A 382 15.30 8.01 -19.81
C GLU A 382 15.03 9.50 -19.57
N GLY A 383 13.95 10.02 -20.19
CA GLY A 383 13.46 11.38 -19.96
C GLY A 383 14.05 12.46 -20.87
N ARG A 384 13.36 13.63 -20.89
CA ARG A 384 13.67 14.79 -21.77
C ARG A 384 13.99 16.09 -21.03
N LYS A 385 13.22 16.45 -20.00
CA LYS A 385 13.48 17.64 -19.14
C LYS A 385 14.59 17.35 -18.13
N GLU A 386 14.48 16.17 -17.53
CA GLU A 386 15.45 15.53 -16.66
C GLU A 386 15.91 14.24 -17.34
N HIS A 387 17.12 13.78 -17.01
CA HIS A 387 17.70 12.57 -17.61
C HIS A 387 18.15 11.56 -16.54
N GLU A 388 17.51 10.40 -16.52
CA GLU A 388 17.93 9.25 -15.71
C GLU A 388 18.84 8.35 -16.55
N ILE A 389 20.05 8.07 -16.06
CA ILE A 389 20.99 7.15 -16.69
C ILE A 389 20.92 5.79 -15.99
N ASN A 390 20.63 4.75 -16.77
CA ASN A 390 20.69 3.34 -16.40
C ASN A 390 21.79 2.65 -17.23
N ILE A 391 22.67 1.88 -16.58
CA ILE A 391 23.86 1.28 -17.20
C ILE A 391 23.86 -0.23 -16.96
N LYS A 392 24.10 -1.01 -18.01
CA LYS A 392 24.40 -2.45 -17.92
C LYS A 392 25.83 -2.68 -18.45
N LEU A 393 26.65 -3.42 -17.71
CA LEU A 393 28.07 -3.59 -17.99
C LEU A 393 28.47 -5.06 -17.88
N HIS A 394 28.80 -5.69 -19.02
CA HIS A 394 29.44 -7.00 -19.05
C HIS A 394 30.95 -6.79 -18.98
N ALA A 395 31.55 -7.08 -17.82
CA ALA A 395 32.95 -6.76 -17.55
C ALA A 395 33.62 -7.73 -16.57
N SER A 396 34.92 -7.96 -16.77
CA SER A 396 35.77 -8.79 -15.90
C SER A 396 37.01 -8.02 -15.42
N ALA A 397 37.45 -8.30 -14.20
CA ALA A 397 38.68 -7.75 -13.65
C ALA A 397 39.37 -8.82 -12.79
N ALA A 398 40.69 -8.98 -12.93
CA ALA A 398 41.43 -10.04 -12.23
C ALA A 398 41.47 -9.86 -10.70
N ASN A 399 41.43 -8.60 -10.24
CA ASN A 399 41.71 -8.21 -8.85
C ASN A 399 40.52 -7.53 -8.14
N MET A 400 39.32 -7.52 -8.74
CA MET A 400 38.15 -6.85 -8.17
C MET A 400 36.91 -7.76 -8.21
N SER A 401 36.18 -7.80 -7.10
CA SER A 401 34.86 -8.44 -7.03
C SER A 401 33.79 -7.64 -7.77
N ARG A 402 32.69 -8.30 -8.17
CA ARG A 402 31.51 -7.69 -8.80
C ARG A 402 31.05 -6.40 -8.11
N ILE A 403 30.97 -6.43 -6.78
CA ILE A 403 30.52 -5.31 -5.94
C ILE A 403 31.52 -4.13 -5.99
N GLN A 404 32.82 -4.41 -6.02
CA GLN A 404 33.85 -3.37 -6.15
C GLN A 404 33.77 -2.71 -7.54
N ILE A 405 33.66 -3.49 -8.61
CA ILE A 405 33.47 -3.00 -9.98
C ILE A 405 32.21 -2.12 -10.05
N GLU A 406 31.08 -2.60 -9.54
CA GLU A 406 29.80 -1.87 -9.54
C GLU A 406 29.89 -0.54 -8.77
N SER A 407 30.53 -0.53 -7.59
CA SER A 407 30.73 0.70 -6.82
C SER A 407 31.64 1.72 -7.53
N PHE A 408 32.69 1.24 -8.21
CA PHE A 408 33.65 2.06 -8.94
C PHE A 408 33.03 2.66 -10.20
N VAL A 409 32.35 1.83 -11.01
CA VAL A 409 31.59 2.26 -12.19
C VAL A 409 30.49 3.25 -11.79
N THR A 410 29.79 3.01 -10.68
CA THR A 410 28.79 3.93 -10.13
C THR A 410 29.39 5.29 -9.73
N ALA A 411 30.59 5.32 -9.16
CA ALA A 411 31.29 6.56 -8.82
C ALA A 411 31.71 7.34 -10.07
N LEU A 412 32.30 6.66 -11.06
CA LEU A 412 32.66 7.26 -12.37
C LEU A 412 31.43 7.79 -13.11
N ALA A 413 30.38 6.99 -13.22
CA ALA A 413 29.13 7.38 -13.87
C ALA A 413 28.51 8.61 -13.18
N LYS A 414 28.49 8.66 -11.85
CA LYS A 414 27.98 9.83 -11.09
C LYS A 414 28.88 11.08 -11.21
N LYS A 415 30.19 10.93 -11.45
CA LYS A 415 31.08 12.04 -11.83
C LYS A 415 30.72 12.57 -13.21
N HIS A 416 30.75 11.72 -14.24
CA HIS A 416 30.44 12.09 -15.63
C HIS A 416 29.01 12.64 -15.79
N ALA A 417 28.04 12.13 -15.02
CA ALA A 417 26.64 12.61 -15.03
C ALA A 417 26.53 14.08 -14.56
N ARG A 418 27.35 14.49 -13.58
CA ARG A 418 27.43 15.89 -13.12
C ARG A 418 28.10 16.80 -14.15
N GLU A 419 29.00 16.28 -14.97
CA GLU A 419 29.69 17.03 -16.02
C GLU A 419 28.78 17.25 -17.24
N ILE A 420 28.09 16.21 -17.72
CA ILE A 420 27.07 16.34 -18.79
C ILE A 420 25.85 17.15 -18.34
N GLY A 421 25.40 17.05 -17.09
CA GLY A 421 24.30 17.87 -16.56
C GLY A 421 24.62 19.37 -16.56
N LYS A 422 25.87 19.75 -16.23
CA LYS A 422 26.35 21.14 -16.38
C LYS A 422 26.34 21.60 -17.84
N ALA A 423 26.78 20.74 -18.77
CA ALA A 423 26.81 21.07 -20.20
C ALA A 423 25.40 21.24 -20.79
N LEU A 424 24.45 20.37 -20.42
CA LEU A 424 23.05 20.42 -20.88
C LEU A 424 22.19 21.47 -20.15
N LYS A 425 22.67 22.01 -19.02
CA LYS A 425 21.87 22.80 -18.05
C LYS A 425 20.59 22.08 -17.58
N LYS A 426 20.66 20.75 -17.46
CA LYS A 426 19.56 19.87 -17.02
C LYS A 426 19.98 19.06 -15.81
N TYR A 427 19.00 18.61 -15.03
CA TYR A 427 19.28 17.65 -13.96
C TYR A 427 19.47 16.25 -14.56
N VAL A 428 20.58 15.61 -14.18
CA VAL A 428 21.01 14.31 -14.70
C VAL A 428 21.53 13.47 -13.53
N TRP A 429 21.02 12.26 -13.38
CA TRP A 429 21.46 11.32 -12.34
C TRP A 429 21.68 9.91 -12.89
N VAL A 430 22.40 9.09 -12.13
CA VAL A 430 22.54 7.66 -12.39
C VAL A 430 21.66 6.91 -11.40
N HIS A 431 20.69 6.16 -11.91
CA HIS A 431 19.73 5.40 -11.09
C HIS A 431 20.27 3.99 -10.81
N ARG A 432 20.47 3.18 -11.86
CA ARG A 432 20.98 1.80 -11.74
C ARG A 432 22.25 1.58 -12.56
N VAL A 433 23.17 0.81 -11.97
CA VAL A 433 24.36 0.27 -12.62
C VAL A 433 24.34 -1.23 -12.35
N GLU A 434 24.21 -2.03 -13.41
CA GLU A 434 24.27 -3.49 -13.32
C GLU A 434 25.61 -3.97 -13.87
N VAL A 435 26.32 -4.79 -13.11
CA VAL A 435 27.55 -5.45 -13.58
C VAL A 435 27.29 -6.94 -13.72
N GLU A 436 27.58 -7.50 -14.90
CA GLU A 436 27.64 -8.93 -15.15
C GLU A 436 29.10 -9.36 -15.29
N SER A 437 29.55 -10.24 -14.38
CA SER A 437 30.94 -10.69 -14.32
C SER A 437 31.10 -12.05 -15.00
N ILE A 438 31.69 -12.05 -16.19
CA ILE A 438 32.09 -13.28 -16.87
C ILE A 438 33.34 -13.83 -16.17
N MET A 439 33.24 -15.02 -15.57
CA MET A 439 34.37 -15.65 -14.89
C MET A 439 35.32 -16.33 -15.90
N PRO A 440 36.59 -15.89 -16.05
CA PRO A 440 37.62 -16.74 -16.62
C PRO A 440 37.91 -17.90 -15.66
N GLN A 441 38.16 -19.10 -16.20
CA GLN A 441 38.47 -20.29 -15.40
C GLN A 441 39.95 -20.35 -15.00
N GLN A 442 40.23 -21.15 -13.96
CA GLN A 442 41.56 -21.56 -13.46
C GLN A 442 42.40 -20.48 -12.73
N PRO A 443 43.37 -20.89 -11.90
CA PRO A 443 43.28 -21.94 -10.89
C PRO A 443 43.72 -21.45 -9.49
N SER A 444 43.06 -21.91 -8.43
CA SER A 444 43.37 -21.49 -7.06
C SER A 444 44.63 -22.17 -6.51
N SER A 445 45.77 -21.46 -6.50
CA SER A 445 46.90 -21.79 -5.63
C SER A 445 46.55 -21.43 -4.17
N VAL A 446 46.77 -22.36 -3.25
CA VAL A 446 46.42 -22.19 -1.83
C VAL A 446 47.59 -21.51 -1.10
N MET A 447 47.35 -20.36 -0.49
CA MET A 447 48.15 -19.91 0.64
C MET A 447 47.50 -20.42 1.93
N GLU A 448 48.18 -21.33 2.61
CA GLU A 448 47.73 -21.89 3.87
C GLU A 448 47.77 -20.83 4.98
N SER A 449 46.70 -20.74 5.77
CA SER A 449 46.74 -20.16 7.10
C SER A 449 46.03 -21.10 8.07
N GLN A 450 46.60 -21.24 9.27
CA GLN A 450 46.31 -22.37 10.16
C GLN A 450 44.92 -22.23 10.79
N VAL A 451 44.03 -23.18 10.51
CA VAL A 451 42.73 -23.31 11.20
C VAL A 451 42.61 -24.70 11.79
N SER A 452 42.12 -24.78 13.04
CA SER A 452 41.98 -26.01 13.83
C SER A 452 41.37 -27.18 13.05
N THR A 453 41.89 -28.39 13.25
CA THR A 453 41.50 -29.61 12.52
C THR A 453 40.00 -29.89 12.54
N LYS A 454 39.31 -29.59 13.64
CA LYS A 454 37.83 -29.72 13.73
C LYS A 454 37.08 -28.77 12.79
N ALA A 455 37.61 -27.57 12.52
CA ALA A 455 37.01 -26.66 11.54
C ALA A 455 37.22 -27.17 10.11
N ALA A 456 38.36 -27.78 9.81
CA ALA A 456 38.60 -28.42 8.52
C ALA A 456 37.67 -29.63 8.29
N GLU A 457 37.37 -30.44 9.31
CA GLU A 457 36.35 -31.51 9.23
C GLU A 457 34.94 -30.96 9.01
N ILE A 458 34.56 -29.88 9.73
CA ILE A 458 33.26 -29.23 9.54
C ILE A 458 33.13 -28.64 8.12
N LEU A 459 34.17 -28.02 7.59
CA LEU A 459 34.19 -27.49 6.22
C LEU A 459 34.12 -28.61 5.17
N LYS A 460 34.81 -29.75 5.37
CA LYS A 460 34.67 -30.92 4.50
C LYS A 460 33.24 -31.46 4.50
N LYS A 461 32.67 -31.74 5.67
CA LYS A 461 31.28 -32.21 5.80
C LYS A 461 30.27 -31.22 5.21
N LYS A 462 30.49 -29.91 5.38
CA LYS A 462 29.67 -28.87 4.74
C LYS A 462 29.76 -28.94 3.21
N SER A 463 30.95 -29.11 2.64
CA SER A 463 31.14 -29.25 1.19
C SER A 463 30.60 -30.57 0.60
N GLU A 464 30.52 -31.63 1.43
CA GLU A 464 29.90 -32.91 1.08
C GLU A 464 28.37 -32.77 1.06
N ILE A 465 27.79 -32.17 2.10
CA ILE A 465 26.35 -31.83 2.16
C ILE A 465 25.96 -30.87 1.03
N GLU A 466 26.77 -29.86 0.71
CA GLU A 466 26.50 -28.93 -0.38
C GLU A 466 26.47 -29.63 -1.74
N LYS A 467 27.36 -30.61 -2.00
CA LYS A 467 27.32 -31.43 -3.22
C LYS A 467 26.16 -32.40 -3.26
N GLU A 468 25.80 -32.98 -2.12
CA GLU A 468 24.66 -33.89 -2.02
C GLU A 468 23.33 -33.14 -2.25
N VAL A 469 23.20 -31.94 -1.68
CA VAL A 469 22.08 -31.01 -1.94
C VAL A 469 22.08 -30.53 -3.39
N GLU A 470 23.23 -30.17 -3.98
CA GLU A 470 23.31 -29.78 -5.40
C GLU A 470 22.88 -30.94 -6.33
N LYS A 471 23.21 -32.18 -5.97
CA LYS A 471 22.82 -33.38 -6.70
C LYS A 471 21.31 -33.65 -6.58
N LEU A 472 20.75 -33.57 -5.37
CA LEU A 472 19.30 -33.68 -5.12
C LEU A 472 18.49 -32.57 -5.81
N LEU A 473 19.01 -31.34 -5.88
CA LEU A 473 18.37 -30.22 -6.59
C LEU A 473 18.35 -30.44 -8.11
N LYS A 474 19.40 -31.03 -8.69
CA LYS A 474 19.44 -31.40 -10.12
C LYS A 474 18.54 -32.60 -10.42
N GLU A 475 18.49 -33.58 -9.52
CA GLU A 475 17.57 -34.73 -9.62
C GLU A 475 16.09 -34.33 -9.44
N ALA A 476 15.81 -33.22 -8.74
CA ALA A 476 14.47 -32.65 -8.61
C ALA A 476 14.03 -31.75 -9.80
N GLY A 477 14.95 -31.27 -10.64
CA GLY A 477 14.63 -30.48 -11.84
C GLY A 477 14.09 -29.07 -11.60
N ILE A 478 14.50 -28.40 -10.51
CA ILE A 478 13.98 -27.07 -10.11
C ILE A 478 15.07 -25.99 -10.28
N GLU A 479 15.02 -25.22 -11.38
CA GLU A 479 15.99 -24.14 -11.65
C GLU A 479 15.69 -22.82 -10.91
N GLU A 480 14.46 -22.65 -10.39
CA GLU A 480 13.94 -21.37 -9.85
C GLU A 480 14.45 -21.01 -8.44
N LEU A 481 15.22 -21.89 -7.76
CA LEU A 481 15.68 -21.66 -6.39
C LEU A 481 16.88 -20.71 -6.25
N SER A 482 17.49 -20.27 -7.35
CA SER A 482 18.61 -19.32 -7.37
C SER A 482 18.20 -17.94 -6.81
N PHE A 483 17.03 -17.43 -7.19
CA PHE A 483 16.50 -16.16 -6.68
C PHE A 483 16.13 -16.27 -5.19
N LEU A 484 15.46 -17.38 -4.83
CA LEU A 484 15.05 -17.68 -3.45
C LEU A 484 16.22 -17.91 -2.49
N THR A 485 17.40 -18.34 -2.97
CA THR A 485 18.60 -18.45 -2.13
C THR A 485 19.31 -17.11 -1.96
N GLU A 486 19.26 -16.21 -2.95
CA GLU A 486 19.81 -14.86 -2.79
C GLU A 486 18.97 -14.00 -1.83
N ASP A 487 17.64 -14.07 -1.90
CA ASP A 487 16.77 -13.31 -0.98
C ASP A 487 16.76 -13.90 0.44
N LYS A 488 16.70 -15.23 0.61
CA LYS A 488 16.91 -15.86 1.92
C LYS A 488 18.29 -15.53 2.52
N LYS A 489 19.32 -15.35 1.70
CA LYS A 489 20.63 -14.89 2.16
C LYS A 489 20.57 -13.44 2.65
N LYS A 490 19.89 -12.54 1.94
CA LYS A 490 19.65 -11.14 2.37
C LYS A 490 18.85 -11.10 3.68
N ASP A 491 17.85 -11.95 3.85
CA ASP A 491 17.05 -12.04 5.08
C ASP A 491 17.84 -12.58 6.28
N VAL A 492 18.68 -13.60 6.05
CA VAL A 492 19.61 -14.13 7.06
C VAL A 492 20.66 -13.07 7.43
N GLU A 493 21.23 -12.35 6.46
CA GLU A 493 22.16 -11.25 6.70
C GLU A 493 21.49 -10.10 7.48
N GLN A 494 20.27 -9.70 7.12
CA GLN A 494 19.48 -8.71 7.88
C GLN A 494 19.15 -9.18 9.30
N THR A 495 18.88 -10.47 9.50
CA THR A 495 18.57 -11.02 10.83
C THR A 495 19.82 -11.12 11.71
N LEU A 496 20.97 -11.46 11.13
CA LEU A 496 22.29 -11.43 11.77
C LEU A 496 22.79 -9.99 12.05
N LEU A 497 22.31 -9.00 11.29
CA LEU A 497 22.56 -7.58 11.57
C LEU A 497 21.63 -7.07 12.69
N LYS A 498 20.31 -7.31 12.61
CA LYS A 498 19.34 -6.93 13.67
C LYS A 498 19.76 -7.45 15.05
N SER A 499 20.09 -8.74 15.13
CA SER A 499 20.53 -9.40 16.38
C SER A 499 21.85 -8.86 16.97
N ARG A 500 22.63 -8.06 16.22
CA ARG A 500 23.78 -7.29 16.73
C ARG A 500 23.41 -5.83 17.02
N ILE A 501 22.60 -5.22 16.17
CA ILE A 501 22.21 -3.81 16.24
C ILE A 501 21.27 -3.55 17.42
N GLU A 502 20.29 -4.42 17.68
CA GLU A 502 19.31 -4.21 18.76
C GLU A 502 19.96 -4.21 20.17
N PRO A 503 20.81 -5.19 20.56
CA PRO A 503 21.55 -5.13 21.81
C PRO A 503 22.50 -3.92 21.91
N ALA A 504 23.12 -3.53 20.79
CA ALA A 504 23.98 -2.36 20.74
C ALA A 504 23.19 -1.06 20.97
N MET A 505 21.99 -0.94 20.42
CA MET A 505 21.11 0.23 20.62
C MET A 505 20.53 0.27 22.04
N GLU A 506 20.18 -0.87 22.64
CA GLU A 506 19.76 -0.91 24.04
C GLU A 506 20.90 -0.54 24.99
N THR A 507 22.12 -1.00 24.71
CA THR A 507 23.34 -0.63 25.44
C THR A 507 23.66 0.85 25.26
N LEU A 508 23.56 1.40 24.04
CA LEU A 508 23.75 2.82 23.75
C LEU A 508 22.75 3.69 24.51
N LYS A 509 21.46 3.35 24.45
CA LYS A 509 20.40 4.05 25.18
C LYS A 509 20.67 4.04 26.70
N SER A 510 21.10 2.90 27.23
CA SER A 510 21.39 2.72 28.67
C SER A 510 22.64 3.49 29.11
N ARG A 511 23.74 3.42 28.35
CA ARG A 511 24.99 4.16 28.61
C ARG A 511 24.74 5.66 28.52
N VAL A 512 24.12 6.15 27.43
CA VAL A 512 23.72 7.56 27.29
C VAL A 512 22.79 8.01 28.43
N GLN A 513 21.79 7.22 28.82
CA GLN A 513 20.89 7.57 29.92
C GLN A 513 21.61 7.63 31.28
N ASN A 514 22.70 6.90 31.48
CA ASN A 514 23.47 6.94 32.73
C ASN A 514 24.49 8.07 32.71
N ASP A 515 25.27 8.22 31.62
CA ASP A 515 26.28 9.27 31.50
C ASP A 515 25.65 10.67 31.57
N LEU A 516 24.46 10.87 30.97
CA LEU A 516 23.75 12.15 31.04
C LEU A 516 23.15 12.46 32.44
N LYS A 517 22.99 11.48 33.34
CA LYS A 517 22.64 11.75 34.76
C LYS A 517 23.85 12.22 35.57
N LEU A 518 25.07 12.01 35.08
CA LEU A 518 26.31 12.40 35.76
C LEU A 518 26.77 13.82 35.40
N LEU A 519 26.02 14.54 34.55
CA LEU A 519 26.31 15.93 34.22
C LEU A 519 26.05 16.84 35.43
N PRO A 520 27.02 17.71 35.82
CA PRO A 520 26.93 18.49 37.05
C PRO A 520 25.94 19.66 36.94
N ARG A 521 25.22 19.94 38.03
CA ARG A 521 24.25 21.06 38.18
C ARG A 521 23.07 21.04 37.18
N VAL A 522 22.69 19.85 36.71
CA VAL A 522 21.51 19.64 35.87
C VAL A 522 20.78 18.36 36.24
N THR A 523 19.46 18.44 36.45
CA THR A 523 18.64 17.26 36.64
C THR A 523 18.25 16.70 35.26
N PHE A 524 18.80 15.56 34.87
CA PHE A 524 18.31 14.80 33.72
C PHE A 524 16.81 14.46 33.90
N LYS A 525 15.97 14.75 32.90
CA LYS A 525 14.53 14.45 32.94
C LYS A 525 14.17 13.25 32.07
N TRP A 526 14.54 13.26 30.79
CA TRP A 526 14.26 12.15 29.87
C TRP A 526 15.18 12.13 28.66
N LEU A 527 15.29 10.93 28.08
CA LEU A 527 15.99 10.60 26.85
C LEU A 527 15.02 9.86 25.93
N LYS A 528 14.87 10.32 24.69
CA LYS A 528 14.19 9.62 23.62
C LYS A 528 15.19 9.37 22.50
N MET A 529 15.40 8.10 22.18
CA MET A 529 16.31 7.65 21.14
C MET A 529 15.50 6.86 20.13
N ASN A 530 15.59 7.24 18.85
CA ASN A 530 15.00 6.50 17.74
C ASN A 530 16.14 6.17 16.77
N TRP A 531 16.14 4.97 16.18
CA TRP A 531 17.18 4.55 15.25
C TRP A 531 16.59 3.83 14.03
N ASN A 532 17.23 4.01 12.89
CA ASN A 532 17.02 3.23 11.67
C ASN A 532 18.38 2.65 11.25
N PHE A 533 18.41 1.53 10.55
CA PHE A 533 19.65 0.96 10.02
C PHE A 533 19.56 0.68 8.51
N THR A 534 20.68 0.83 7.83
CA THR A 534 20.83 0.61 6.38
C THR A 534 22.13 -0.17 6.18
N GLY A 535 22.04 -1.49 6.11
CA GLY A 535 23.20 -2.39 6.18
C GLY A 535 23.86 -2.30 7.56
N SER A 536 25.18 -2.07 7.59
CA SER A 536 25.98 -1.92 8.81
C SER A 536 25.99 -0.50 9.41
N ASN A 537 25.35 0.47 8.76
CA ASN A 537 25.22 1.84 9.24
C ASN A 537 23.92 2.00 10.04
N VAL A 538 24.00 2.57 11.24
CA VAL A 538 22.84 2.85 12.11
C VAL A 538 22.70 4.36 12.28
N GLU A 539 21.64 4.93 11.70
CA GLU A 539 21.28 6.33 11.87
C GLU A 539 20.52 6.51 13.19
N VAL A 540 21.02 7.35 14.10
CA VAL A 540 20.39 7.59 15.42
C VAL A 540 19.92 9.04 15.57
N ILE A 541 18.71 9.20 16.10
CA ILE A 541 18.08 10.48 16.46
C ILE A 541 17.93 10.53 17.98
N PHE A 542 18.53 11.54 18.60
CA PHE A 542 18.46 11.81 20.03
C PHE A 542 17.64 13.06 20.33
N GLU A 543 16.69 12.94 21.26
CA GLU A 543 16.00 14.05 21.91
C GLU A 543 16.19 13.92 23.42
N VAL A 544 16.71 14.95 24.07
CA VAL A 544 17.09 14.95 25.50
C VAL A 544 16.48 16.17 26.19
N SER A 545 16.02 16.00 27.43
CA SER A 545 15.62 17.13 28.27
C SER A 545 16.31 17.11 29.64
N PHE A 546 16.86 18.27 30.00
CA PHE A 546 17.37 18.60 31.33
C PHE A 546 16.46 19.63 32.00
N ALA A 547 16.53 19.71 33.32
CA ALA A 547 16.22 20.93 34.06
C ALA A 547 17.52 21.47 34.70
N LYS A 548 17.63 22.79 34.78
CA LYS A 548 18.76 23.52 35.35
C LYS A 548 18.66 23.55 36.88
N GLU A 549 19.78 23.32 37.57
CA GLU A 549 19.83 23.41 39.03
C GLU A 549 20.45 24.74 39.48
N GLU A 550 19.62 25.63 40.02
CA GLU A 550 20.04 26.92 40.55
C GLU A 550 20.65 26.77 41.95
N VAL A 551 21.92 26.36 42.00
CA VAL A 551 22.69 26.31 43.25
C VAL A 551 23.04 27.74 43.68
N GLY A 552 22.36 28.23 44.71
CA GLY A 552 22.65 29.52 45.34
C GLY A 552 24.06 29.55 45.93
N GLY A 553 24.86 30.55 45.54
CA GLY A 553 26.19 30.76 46.10
C GLY A 553 26.14 31.32 47.52
N LEU A 554 27.21 31.13 48.28
CA LEU A 554 27.40 31.62 49.67
C LEU A 554 27.27 33.15 49.86
N PHE A 555 27.15 33.91 48.76
CA PHE A 555 26.98 35.36 48.74
C PHE A 555 25.76 35.81 47.91
N GLY A 556 24.77 34.93 47.72
CA GLY A 556 23.52 35.24 46.97
C GLY A 556 23.67 35.31 45.45
N THR A 557 24.88 35.12 44.91
CA THR A 557 25.14 35.05 43.47
C THR A 557 24.83 33.64 42.95
N PHE A 558 23.82 33.52 42.08
CA PHE A 558 23.45 32.25 41.43
C PHE A 558 24.47 31.90 40.34
N SER A 559 25.40 30.97 40.64
CA SER A 559 26.41 30.51 39.67
C SER A 559 25.87 29.45 38.70
N GLY A 560 24.81 29.80 37.97
CA GLY A 560 24.22 28.95 36.94
C GLY A 560 25.20 28.66 35.80
N ILE A 561 25.24 27.42 35.33
CA ILE A 561 25.93 27.06 34.08
C ILE A 561 25.13 27.66 32.90
N SER A 562 25.81 28.09 31.84
CA SER A 562 25.14 28.54 30.62
C SER A 562 24.49 27.38 29.88
N ASP A 563 23.29 27.60 29.34
CA ASP A 563 22.47 26.56 28.69
C ASP A 563 23.21 25.95 27.48
N ASP A 564 24.01 26.74 26.78
CA ASP A 564 24.81 26.27 25.65
C ASP A 564 25.97 25.37 26.08
N LYS A 565 26.55 25.59 27.26
CA LYS A 565 27.54 24.66 27.81
C LYS A 565 26.89 23.33 28.23
N ILE A 566 25.69 23.37 28.80
CA ILE A 566 24.90 22.16 29.09
C ILE A 566 24.62 21.38 27.80
N LYS A 567 24.26 22.07 26.70
CA LYS A 567 24.07 21.45 25.38
C LYS A 567 25.37 20.85 24.85
N GLU A 568 26.49 21.56 24.95
CA GLU A 568 27.81 21.10 24.48
C GLU A 568 28.29 19.85 25.25
N ASP A 569 28.29 19.90 26.58
CA ASP A 569 28.68 18.77 27.45
C ASP A 569 27.77 17.54 27.23
N ALA A 570 26.47 17.74 27.00
CA ALA A 570 25.54 16.67 26.63
C ALA A 570 25.82 16.09 25.23
N ILE A 571 26.02 16.93 24.21
CA ILE A 571 26.35 16.48 22.84
C ILE A 571 27.68 15.71 22.82
N LYS A 572 28.69 16.18 23.56
CA LYS A 572 29.99 15.52 23.72
C LYS A 572 29.87 14.16 24.40
N THR A 573 29.07 14.07 25.46
CA THR A 573 28.75 12.82 26.16
C THR A 573 28.06 11.82 25.25
N ILE A 574 27.02 12.24 24.50
CA ILE A 574 26.30 11.39 23.54
C ILE A 574 27.27 10.86 22.46
N LYS A 575 28.06 11.74 21.84
CA LYS A 575 29.04 11.33 20.81
C LYS A 575 30.04 10.30 21.33
N LYS A 576 30.58 10.51 22.55
CA LYS A 576 31.51 9.55 23.17
C LYS A 576 30.84 8.18 23.36
N ALA A 577 29.63 8.14 23.91
CA ALA A 577 28.91 6.88 24.10
C ALA A 577 28.60 6.17 22.76
N MET A 578 28.33 6.92 21.68
CA MET A 578 28.21 6.36 20.32
C MET A 578 29.53 5.78 19.80
N GLU A 579 30.67 6.46 20.00
CA GLU A 579 31.99 5.94 19.62
C GLU A 579 32.38 4.70 20.43
N ASP A 580 32.13 4.69 21.74
CA ASP A 580 32.43 3.56 22.62
C ASP A 580 31.61 2.31 22.20
N VAL A 581 30.29 2.46 21.99
CA VAL A 581 29.42 1.33 21.56
C VAL A 581 29.67 0.91 20.10
N SER A 582 30.02 1.85 19.22
CA SER A 582 30.44 1.57 17.83
C SER A 582 31.63 0.60 17.79
N ARG A 583 32.63 0.82 18.64
CA ARG A 583 33.80 -0.06 18.80
C ARG A 583 33.44 -1.40 19.46
N GLU A 584 32.60 -1.36 20.50
CA GLU A 584 32.22 -2.54 21.31
C GLU A 584 31.41 -3.58 20.51
N TYR A 585 30.54 -3.13 19.58
CA TYR A 585 29.68 -4.00 18.76
C TYR A 585 30.07 -4.09 17.29
N GLY A 586 31.06 -3.30 16.83
CA GLY A 586 31.54 -3.31 15.45
C GLY A 586 30.53 -2.76 14.43
N ILE A 587 29.70 -1.79 14.84
CA ILE A 587 28.64 -1.17 14.00
C ILE A 587 28.90 0.32 13.80
N ASN A 588 28.62 0.87 12.61
CA ASN A 588 28.87 2.28 12.35
C ASN A 588 27.66 3.14 12.76
N ILE A 589 27.74 3.80 13.92
CA ILE A 589 26.64 4.57 14.51
C ILE A 589 26.77 6.05 14.12
N VAL A 590 25.83 6.58 13.34
CA VAL A 590 25.88 7.92 12.76
C VAL A 590 24.77 8.81 13.35
N PRO A 591 25.09 9.98 13.95
CA PRO A 591 24.08 10.88 14.51
C PRO A 591 23.36 11.66 13.41
N LYS A 592 22.07 11.36 13.18
CA LYS A 592 21.22 12.06 12.20
C LYS A 592 20.67 13.37 12.75
N ARG A 593 20.36 13.42 14.05
CA ARG A 593 19.97 14.64 14.78
C ARG A 593 20.19 14.43 16.27
N ILE A 594 20.75 15.43 16.94
CA ILE A 594 20.81 15.50 18.40
C ILE A 594 20.13 16.81 18.81
N ASN A 595 19.10 16.73 19.64
CA ASN A 595 18.35 17.87 20.15
C ASN A 595 18.40 17.85 21.69
N VAL A 596 18.93 18.92 22.30
CA VAL A 596 19.07 19.04 23.75
C VAL A 596 18.27 20.24 24.25
N LEU A 597 17.22 19.94 25.01
CA LEU A 597 16.32 20.90 25.64
C LEU A 597 16.77 21.15 27.08
N VAL A 598 17.25 22.36 27.37
CA VAL A 598 17.44 22.85 28.74
C VAL A 598 16.15 23.58 29.16
N ARG A 599 15.78 23.49 30.44
CA ARG A 599 14.58 24.07 31.05
C ARG A 599 14.90 24.57 32.46
#